data_AF-A0A382VY93-F1
#
_entry.id   AF-A0A382VY93-F1
#
_cell.length_a   1.000
_cell.length_b   1.000
_cell.length_c   1.000
_cell.angle_alpha   90.00
_cell.angle_beta   90.00
_cell.angle_gamma   90.00
#
_symmetry.space_group_name_H-M   'P 1'
#
loop_
_entity.id
_entity.type
_entity.pdbx_description
1 polymer ?
#
loop_
_entity_poly.entity_id
_entity_poly.type
_entity_poly.pdbx_seq_one_letter_code
_entity_poly.pdbx_strand_id
1 'polypeptide(L)'
;MEPEKIATIAKMRALGYNQREIAEEIGVSQPSVAYQLRKLKRMSVGGSKDEVLSRVLLGGFLDSLSGSALARFLHFSDSDEEAGSPLSPDTFDDAI
;
A
#
# COMPACT_ATOMS: atom_id res chain seq x y z
N MET A 1 10.26 -7.97 20.16
CA MET A 1 10.37 -8.08 18.69
C MET A 1 10.74 -6.72 18.17
N GLU A 2 11.73 -6.69 17.29
CA GLU A 2 12.30 -5.46 16.76
C GLU A 2 11.30 -4.63 15.95
N PRO A 3 11.37 -3.28 16.02
CA PRO A 3 10.49 -2.39 15.26
C PRO A 3 10.50 -2.67 13.75
N GLU A 4 11.66 -2.99 13.19
CA GLU A 4 11.83 -3.33 11.77
C GLU A 4 10.97 -4.54 11.37
N LYS A 5 10.97 -5.59 12.19
CA LYS A 5 10.12 -6.78 11.94
C LYS A 5 8.64 -6.45 12.01
N ILE A 6 8.22 -5.54 12.91
CA ILE A 6 6.83 -5.08 13.00
C ILE A 6 6.43 -4.29 11.75
N ALA A 7 7.33 -3.43 11.24
CA ALA A 7 7.12 -2.71 9.99
C ALA A 7 6.97 -3.67 8.81
N THR A 8 7.83 -4.70 8.72
CA THR A 8 7.71 -5.75 7.69
C THR A 8 6.40 -6.52 7.80
N ILE A 9 5.97 -6.89 9.01
CA ILE A 9 4.65 -7.53 9.24
C ILE A 9 3.51 -6.66 8.69
N ALA A 10 3.51 -5.36 9.00
CA ALA A 10 2.47 -4.44 8.55
C ALA A 10 2.49 -4.29 7.02
N LYS A 11 3.67 -4.11 6.42
CA LYS A 11 3.87 -3.99 4.97
C LYS A 11 3.35 -5.21 4.23
N MET A 12 3.84 -6.40 4.60
CA MET A 12 3.43 -7.64 3.94
C MET A 12 1.93 -7.91 4.13
N ARG A 13 1.37 -7.59 5.31
CA ARG A 13 -0.07 -7.74 5.52
C ARG A 13 -0.89 -6.83 4.60
N ALA A 14 -0.45 -5.60 4.37
CA ALA A 14 -1.08 -4.66 3.44
C ALA A 14 -1.01 -5.15 1.98
N LEU A 15 0.05 -5.88 1.62
CA LEU A 15 0.26 -6.48 0.30
C LEU A 15 -0.50 -7.81 0.10
N GLY A 16 -1.29 -8.25 1.09
CA GLY A 16 -2.15 -9.44 0.97
C GLY A 16 -1.52 -10.75 1.44
N TYR A 17 -0.27 -10.76 1.88
CA TYR A 17 0.38 -11.97 2.39
C TYR A 17 -0.34 -12.53 3.63
N ASN A 18 -0.30 -13.86 3.76
CA ASN A 18 -0.85 -14.55 4.91
C ASN A 18 0.17 -14.64 6.06
N GLN A 19 -0.30 -14.94 7.27
CA GLN A 19 0.54 -14.88 8.47
C GLN A 19 1.68 -15.91 8.47
N ARG A 20 1.52 -17.02 7.75
CA ARG A 20 2.55 -18.06 7.63
C ARG A 20 3.69 -17.54 6.74
N GLU A 21 3.38 -16.99 5.58
CA GLU A 21 4.36 -16.36 4.67
C GLU A 21 5.13 -15.23 5.36
N ILE A 22 4.43 -14.39 6.12
CA ILE A 22 5.08 -13.30 6.89
C ILE A 22 6.02 -13.87 7.95
N ALA A 23 5.63 -14.95 8.62
CA ALA A 23 6.42 -15.57 9.67
C ALA A 23 7.70 -16.24 9.11
N GLU A 24 7.57 -16.91 7.97
CA GLU A 24 8.67 -17.49 7.21
C GLU A 24 9.67 -16.42 6.77
N GLU A 25 9.19 -15.31 6.18
CA GLU A 25 10.03 -14.21 5.69
C GLU A 25 10.92 -13.58 6.79
N ILE A 26 10.36 -13.32 7.97
CA ILE A 26 11.08 -12.61 9.04
C ILE A 26 11.68 -13.53 10.11
N GLY A 27 11.60 -14.85 9.91
CA GLY A 27 12.14 -15.88 10.79
C GLY A 27 11.54 -15.85 12.20
N VAL A 28 10.20 -15.80 12.31
CA VAL A 28 9.48 -15.86 13.60
C VAL A 28 8.33 -16.85 13.54
N SER A 29 7.65 -17.08 14.66
CA SER A 29 6.48 -17.95 14.70
C SER A 29 5.21 -17.23 14.20
N GLN A 30 4.33 -17.97 13.50
CA GLN A 30 3.03 -17.46 13.04
C GLN A 30 2.18 -16.84 14.17
N PRO A 31 2.10 -17.41 15.40
CA PRO A 31 1.39 -16.78 16.51
C PRO A 31 1.98 -15.41 16.92
N SER A 32 3.29 -15.22 16.78
CA SER A 32 3.94 -13.93 17.05
C SER A 32 3.48 -12.85 16.07
N VAL A 33 3.37 -13.20 14.78
CA VAL A 33 2.82 -12.33 13.74
C VAL A 33 1.35 -11.98 14.06
N ALA A 34 0.53 -13.00 14.37
CA ALA A 34 -0.87 -12.81 14.73
C ALA A 34 -1.05 -11.86 15.92
N TYR A 35 -0.22 -12.02 16.96
CA TYR A 35 -0.23 -11.16 18.12
C TYR A 35 0.06 -9.70 17.77
N GLN A 36 1.07 -9.43 16.93
CA GLN A 36 1.37 -8.06 16.52
C GLN A 36 0.29 -7.45 15.66
N LEU A 37 -0.26 -8.20 14.69
CA LEU A 37 -1.37 -7.70 13.88
C LEU A 37 -2.57 -7.31 14.75
N ARG A 38 -2.89 -8.11 15.78
CA ARG A 38 -3.91 -7.75 16.78
C ARG A 38 -3.54 -6.50 17.56
N LYS A 39 -2.28 -6.35 17.96
CA LYS A 39 -1.79 -5.17 18.69
C LYS A 39 -1.92 -3.91 17.82
N LEU A 40 -1.46 -3.96 16.58
CA LEU A 40 -1.58 -2.89 15.58
C LEU A 40 -3.06 -2.52 15.34
N LYS A 41 -3.94 -3.52 15.18
CA LYS A 41 -5.39 -3.29 15.05
C LYS A 41 -5.96 -2.55 16.27
N ARG A 42 -5.60 -2.95 17.49
CA ARG A 42 -6.05 -2.24 18.72
C ARG A 42 -5.56 -0.80 18.75
N MET A 43 -4.30 -0.56 18.40
CA MET A 43 -3.74 0.79 18.33
C MET A 43 -4.46 1.65 17.29
N SER A 44 -4.86 1.06 16.16
CA SER A 44 -5.67 1.78 15.17
C SER A 44 -7.07 2.11 15.69
N VAL A 45 -7.72 1.24 16.48
CA VAL A 45 -9.11 1.45 16.93
C VAL A 45 -9.19 2.41 18.13
N GLY A 46 -8.13 2.50 18.94
CA GLY A 46 -8.08 3.35 20.12
C GLY A 46 -7.73 4.82 19.87
N GLY A 47 -7.30 5.18 18.67
CA GLY A 47 -7.12 6.57 18.24
C GLY A 47 -8.11 6.91 17.13
N SER A 48 -8.47 8.18 16.98
CA SER A 48 -9.19 8.64 15.77
C SER A 48 -8.33 8.28 14.56
N LYS A 49 -8.70 7.20 13.86
CA LYS A 49 -7.94 6.63 12.74
C LYS A 49 -7.66 7.69 11.71
N ASP A 50 -8.65 8.53 11.47
CA ASP A 50 -8.58 9.62 10.53
C ASP A 50 -7.66 10.71 11.05
N GLU A 51 -7.69 11.08 12.33
CA GLU A 51 -6.77 12.11 12.83
C GLU A 51 -5.32 11.62 12.84
N VAL A 52 -5.03 10.39 13.26
CA VAL A 52 -3.64 9.90 13.34
C VAL A 52 -3.10 9.58 11.94
N LEU A 53 -3.89 8.95 11.07
CA LEU A 53 -3.51 8.71 9.68
C LEU A 53 -3.37 10.04 8.93
N SER A 54 -4.30 10.99 9.10
CA SER A 54 -4.17 12.33 8.52
C SER A 54 -2.97 13.05 9.11
N ARG A 55 -2.70 12.99 10.40
CA ARG A 55 -1.58 13.73 11.01
C ARG A 55 -0.22 13.10 10.73
N VAL A 56 -0.16 11.79 10.45
CA VAL A 56 1.05 11.10 9.96
C VAL A 56 1.21 11.27 8.45
N LEU A 57 0.14 11.18 7.65
CA LEU A 57 0.16 11.42 6.20
C LEU A 57 0.29 12.90 5.85
N LEU A 58 -0.19 13.82 6.68
CA LEU A 58 -0.08 15.27 6.49
C LEU A 58 1.16 15.79 7.21
N GLY A 59 1.52 15.23 8.38
CA GLY A 59 2.70 15.63 9.16
C GLY A 59 4.01 14.99 8.72
N GLY A 60 4.04 13.73 8.30
CA GLY A 60 5.22 13.08 7.70
C GLY A 60 5.48 13.50 6.25
N PHE A 61 4.52 14.19 5.66
CA PHE A 61 4.56 14.70 4.29
C PHE A 61 5.00 16.16 4.20
N LEU A 62 4.83 16.92 5.28
CA LEU A 62 5.34 18.29 5.39
C LEU A 62 6.88 18.33 5.37
N ASP A 63 7.57 17.33 5.92
CA ASP A 63 9.03 17.34 6.02
C ASP A 63 9.77 16.65 4.86
N SER A 64 9.09 15.96 3.93
CA SER A 64 9.80 15.23 2.86
C SER A 64 9.33 15.37 1.41
N LEU A 65 8.19 16.02 1.07
CA LEU A 65 7.90 16.63 -0.26
C LEU A 65 6.39 16.90 -0.45
N SER A 66 5.96 18.12 -0.13
CA SER A 66 4.82 18.88 -0.67
C SER A 66 3.49 18.14 -0.90
N GLY A 67 2.46 18.55 -0.15
CA GLY A 67 1.00 18.53 -0.43
C GLY A 67 0.50 17.87 -1.73
N SER A 68 1.12 18.26 -2.83
CA SER A 68 0.94 17.78 -4.20
C SER A 68 1.07 16.26 -4.46
N ALA A 69 1.92 15.49 -3.78
CA ALA A 69 2.08 14.05 -4.10
C ALA A 69 0.83 13.22 -3.74
N LEU A 70 0.18 13.53 -2.60
CA LEU A 70 -1.10 12.92 -2.25
C LEU A 70 -2.19 13.37 -3.22
N ALA A 71 -2.23 14.66 -3.58
CA ALA A 71 -3.14 15.16 -4.61
C ALA A 71 -2.91 14.48 -5.98
N ARG A 72 -1.65 14.24 -6.37
CA ARG A 72 -1.30 13.50 -7.59
C ARG A 72 -1.65 12.02 -7.51
N PHE A 73 -1.49 11.38 -6.35
CA PHE A 73 -1.88 10.00 -6.14
C PHE A 73 -3.40 9.83 -6.25
N LEU A 74 -4.16 10.74 -5.62
CA LEU A 74 -5.62 10.77 -5.73
C LEU A 74 -6.08 11.08 -7.15
N HIS A 75 -5.44 12.04 -7.84
CA HIS A 75 -5.75 12.37 -9.22
C HIS A 75 -5.35 11.25 -10.21
N PHE A 76 -4.26 10.53 -9.97
CA PHE A 76 -3.85 9.39 -10.79
C PHE A 76 -4.89 8.25 -10.72
N SER A 77 -5.54 8.10 -9.57
CA SER A 77 -6.57 7.07 -9.36
C SER A 77 -7.90 7.37 -10.08
N ASP A 78 -8.05 8.57 -10.66
CA ASP A 78 -9.28 9.05 -11.31
C ASP A 78 -9.16 9.01 -12.86
N SER A 79 -8.02 8.61 -13.42
CA SER A 79 -7.74 8.68 -14.87
C SER A 79 -7.66 7.32 -15.59
N ASP A 80 -7.97 6.20 -14.92
CA ASP A 80 -7.93 4.86 -15.54
C ASP A 80 -9.31 4.34 -16.00
N GLU A 81 -10.27 5.23 -16.25
CA GLU A 81 -11.50 4.91 -16.97
C GLU A 81 -11.78 5.98 -18.03
N GLU A 82 -11.15 5.90 -19.21
CA GLU A 82 -11.81 6.13 -20.51
C GLU A 82 -10.95 5.62 -21.68
N ALA A 83 -11.64 4.97 -22.60
CA ALA A 83 -11.14 4.22 -23.74
C ALA A 83 -10.56 5.10 -24.85
N GLY A 84 -9.60 4.55 -25.61
CA GLY A 84 -9.26 5.10 -26.91
C GLY A 84 -7.87 4.72 -27.42
N SER A 85 -7.62 3.44 -27.67
CA SER A 85 -6.57 3.05 -28.61
C SER A 85 -7.16 3.07 -30.03
N PRO A 86 -6.89 4.07 -30.89
CA PRO A 86 -7.03 3.87 -32.31
C PRO A 86 -5.81 3.08 -32.77
N LEU A 87 -6.05 1.79 -33.04
CA LEU A 87 -5.13 0.91 -33.75
C LEU A 87 -4.52 1.64 -34.96
N SER A 88 -3.20 1.68 -35.04
CA SER A 88 -2.48 2.16 -36.23
C SER A 88 -2.84 1.28 -37.43
N PRO A 89 -3.19 1.84 -38.61
CA PRO A 89 -3.43 1.04 -39.79
C PRO A 89 -2.07 0.69 -40.41
N ASP A 90 -1.50 -0.43 -39.99
CA ASP A 90 -0.30 -0.98 -40.62
C ASP A 90 -0.67 -2.23 -41.43
N THR A 91 -0.65 -2.03 -42.75
CA THR A 91 -0.08 -2.95 -43.73
C THR A 91 -0.55 -4.40 -43.71
N PHE A 92 -1.67 -4.66 -44.39
CA PHE A 92 -1.94 -5.95 -45.04
C PHE A 92 -2.57 -5.69 -46.41
N ASP A 93 -1.74 -5.24 -47.36
CA ASP A 93 -2.08 -5.20 -48.78
C ASP A 93 -0.95 -5.85 -49.59
N ASP A 94 -0.55 -7.05 -49.15
CA ASP A 94 0.39 -7.93 -49.85
C ASP A 94 0.06 -9.39 -49.52
N ALA A 95 -1.10 -9.85 -50.01
CA ALA A 95 -1.35 -11.27 -50.28
C ALA A 95 -2.64 -11.46 -51.10
N ILE A 96 -2.45 -12.10 -52.25
CA ILE A 96 -3.42 -12.68 -53.21
C ILE A 96 -3.75 -11.78 -54.42
#